data_AF-A0A392NBP9-F1
#
_entry.id   AF-A0A392NBP9-F1
#
_cell.length_a   1.000
_cell.length_b   1.000
_cell.length_c   1.000
_cell.angle_alpha   90.00
_cell.angle_beta   90.00
_cell.angle_gamma   90.00
#
_symmetry.space_group_name_H-M   'P 1'
#
loop_
_entity.id
_entity.type
_entity.pdbx_description
1 polymer ?
#
loop_
_entity_poly.entity_id
_entity_poly.type
_entity_poly.pdbx_seq_one_letter_code
_entity_poly.pdbx_strand_id
1 'polypeptide(L)'
;MVVFKDMVHELQNGRENPDGADQGFIASYFPELLDKPLFHPPPNGTKLDGTYRLPLGYQMDASYYYLKLRWSIPCGPNSVITFPGAPWLKPWYWWAWPVLPLGLQWHEKRLQTIG
;
A
#
# COMPACT_ATOMS: atom_id res chain seq x y z
N MET A 1 12.30 3.79 19.46
CA MET A 1 12.68 2.36 19.56
C MET A 1 11.73 1.51 20.40
N VAL A 2 10.83 2.08 21.22
CA VAL A 2 9.90 1.30 22.08
C VAL A 2 8.99 0.39 21.24
N VAL A 3 8.26 0.97 20.28
CA VAL A 3 7.34 0.23 19.39
C VAL A 3 8.03 -0.91 18.64
N PHE A 4 9.22 -0.67 18.09
CA PHE A 4 9.95 -1.72 17.37
C PHE A 4 10.32 -2.90 18.27
N LYS A 5 10.86 -2.64 19.47
CA LYS A 5 11.21 -3.71 20.41
C LYS A 5 9.98 -4.48 20.86
N ASP A 6 8.88 -3.77 21.07
CA ASP A 6 7.61 -4.35 21.44
C ASP A 6 7.02 -5.23 20.33
N MET A 7 7.01 -4.76 19.07
CA MET A 7 6.62 -5.59 17.93
C MET A 7 7.45 -6.88 17.81
N VAL A 8 8.77 -6.80 18.04
CA VAL A 8 9.64 -7.99 18.04
C VAL A 8 9.28 -8.94 19.18
N HIS A 9 8.96 -8.42 20.36
CA HIS A 9 8.51 -9.23 21.49
C HIS A 9 7.17 -9.93 21.21
N GLU A 10 6.21 -9.22 20.61
CA GLU A 10 4.91 -9.77 20.23
C GLU A 10 5.01 -10.86 19.15
N LEU A 11 5.98 -10.76 18.23
CA LEU A 11 6.29 -11.83 17.30
C LEU A 11 6.79 -13.09 18.03
N GLN A 12 7.67 -12.94 19.03
CA GLN A 12 8.20 -14.06 19.82
C GLN A 12 7.10 -14.73 20.68
N ASN A 13 6.16 -13.94 21.18
CA ASN A 13 5.02 -14.43 21.96
C ASN A 13 3.96 -15.13 21.09
N GLY A 14 4.11 -15.09 19.76
CA GLY A 14 3.18 -15.75 18.84
C GLY A 14 1.82 -15.05 18.76
N ARG A 15 1.81 -13.70 18.75
CA ARG A 15 0.60 -12.91 18.49
C ARG A 15 -0.15 -13.45 17.27
N GLU A 16 -1.47 -13.48 17.36
CA GLU A 16 -2.35 -13.90 16.27
C GLU A 16 -2.06 -13.11 14.99
N ASN A 17 -1.83 -13.83 13.89
CA ASN A 17 -1.52 -13.23 12.61
C ASN A 17 -2.38 -13.90 11.50
N PRO A 18 -3.54 -13.32 11.15
CA PRO A 18 -4.52 -13.98 10.30
C PRO A 18 -4.04 -14.32 8.88
N ASP A 19 -3.09 -13.55 8.33
CA ASP A 19 -2.54 -13.79 6.98
C ASP A 19 -1.13 -14.42 7.01
N GLY A 20 -0.55 -14.59 8.21
CA GLY A 20 0.80 -15.13 8.39
C GLY A 20 1.92 -14.21 7.87
N ALA A 21 1.61 -12.97 7.52
CA ALA A 21 2.53 -12.00 6.92
C ALA A 21 2.58 -10.69 7.73
N ASP A 22 3.20 -9.67 7.17
CA ASP A 22 3.36 -8.37 7.81
C ASP A 22 2.04 -7.60 7.93
N GLN A 23 1.16 -7.69 6.93
CA GLN A 23 -0.13 -6.99 6.94
C GLN A 23 -1.03 -7.46 8.10
N GLY A 24 -1.20 -8.76 8.29
CA GLY A 24 -1.98 -9.32 9.39
C GLY A 24 -1.34 -9.04 10.75
N PHE A 25 -0.01 -9.13 10.85
CA PHE A 25 0.70 -8.78 12.07
C PHE A 25 0.49 -7.31 12.44
N ILE A 26 0.74 -6.38 11.52
CA ILE A 26 0.59 -4.93 11.78
C ILE A 26 -0.88 -4.59 12.11
N ALA A 27 -1.84 -5.18 11.41
CA ALA A 27 -3.26 -4.98 11.71
C ALA A 27 -3.65 -5.50 13.09
N SER A 28 -3.11 -6.65 13.52
CA SER A 28 -3.34 -7.19 14.86
C SER A 28 -2.64 -6.38 15.96
N TYR A 29 -1.50 -5.76 15.65
CA TYR A 29 -0.70 -4.98 16.59
C TYR A 29 -1.28 -3.56 16.80
N PHE A 30 -1.89 -2.97 15.76
CA PHE A 30 -2.62 -1.70 15.81
C PHE A 30 -4.13 -1.92 15.55
N PRO A 31 -4.86 -2.60 16.44
CA PRO A 31 -6.26 -2.96 16.21
C PRO A 31 -7.16 -1.73 16.02
N GLU A 32 -6.80 -0.59 16.60
CA GLU A 32 -7.56 0.66 16.53
C GLU A 32 -7.35 1.45 15.23
N LEU A 33 -6.51 0.97 14.30
CA LEU A 33 -6.13 1.72 13.10
C LEU A 33 -7.34 2.03 12.21
N LEU A 34 -8.32 1.12 12.16
CA LEU A 34 -9.56 1.30 11.40
C LEU A 34 -10.43 2.45 11.93
N ASP A 35 -10.33 2.73 13.23
CA ASP A 35 -11.10 3.78 13.90
C ASP A 35 -10.42 5.15 13.86
N LYS A 36 -9.19 5.23 13.33
CA LYS A 36 -8.46 6.50 13.22
C LYS A 36 -9.09 7.44 12.19
N PRO A 37 -8.94 8.76 12.35
CA PRO A 37 -9.37 9.72 11.34
C PRO A 37 -8.61 9.53 10.02
N LEU A 38 -9.25 9.89 8.90
CA LEU A 38 -8.58 9.97 7.61
C LEU A 38 -7.51 11.07 7.64
N PHE A 39 -6.39 10.80 7.00
CA PHE A 39 -5.31 11.74 6.82
C PHE A 39 -5.73 12.82 5.82
N HIS A 40 -5.61 14.08 6.25
CA HIS A 40 -5.74 15.26 5.40
C HIS A 40 -4.46 16.08 5.50
N PRO A 41 -3.74 16.32 4.39
CA PRO A 41 -2.49 17.05 4.43
C PRO A 41 -2.74 18.50 4.87
N PRO A 42 -2.03 19.02 5.89
CA PRO A 42 -2.18 20.39 6.29
C PRO A 42 -1.65 21.33 5.19
N PRO A 43 -2.32 22.46 4.92
CA PRO A 43 -1.93 23.37 3.84
C PRO A 43 -0.51 23.94 4.01
N ASN A 44 -0.04 24.02 5.25
CA ASN A 44 1.26 24.58 5.60
C ASN A 44 2.39 23.52 5.61
N GLY A 45 2.10 22.28 5.21
CA GLY A 45 3.08 21.19 5.18
C GLY A 45 3.60 20.76 6.56
N THR A 46 2.94 21.19 7.63
CA THR A 46 3.31 20.83 9.00
C THR A 46 3.14 19.32 9.22
N LYS A 47 3.95 18.76 10.12
CA LYS A 47 3.79 17.37 10.51
C LYS A 47 2.57 17.24 11.42
N LEU A 48 1.74 16.22 11.17
CA LEU A 48 0.66 15.85 12.09
C LEU A 48 1.20 14.88 13.14
N ASP A 49 0.72 15.03 14.36
CA ASP A 49 0.98 14.08 15.45
C ASP A 49 -0.13 13.03 15.51
N GLY A 50 0.27 11.80 15.82
CA GLY A 50 -0.64 10.65 15.94
C GLY A 50 -0.69 9.74 14.71
N THR A 51 -1.66 8.84 14.71
CA THR A 51 -1.86 7.82 13.67
C THR A 51 -3.14 8.12 12.90
N TYR A 52 -3.06 8.03 11.57
CA TYR A 52 -4.15 8.36 10.65
C TYR A 52 -4.32 7.27 9.61
N ARG A 53 -5.54 7.14 9.08
CA ARG A 53 -5.79 6.29 7.91
C ARG A 53 -5.48 7.06 6.64
N LEU A 54 -4.64 6.49 5.78
CA LEU A 54 -4.39 7.08 4.47
C LEU A 54 -5.60 6.86 3.54
N PRO A 55 -6.04 7.88 2.79
CA PRO A 55 -6.98 7.70 1.69
C PRO A 55 -6.47 6.68 0.67
N LEU A 56 -7.38 5.95 0.01
CA LEU A 56 -7.06 4.89 -0.96
C LEU A 56 -6.07 5.34 -2.05
N GLY A 57 -6.15 6.60 -2.48
CA GLY A 57 -5.26 7.15 -3.49
C GLY A 57 -3.75 7.11 -3.15
N TYR A 58 -3.40 6.98 -1.86
CA TYR A 58 -2.00 6.79 -1.41
C TYR A 58 -1.52 5.33 -1.45
N GLN A 59 -2.41 4.37 -1.69
CA GLN A 59 -2.06 2.95 -1.81
C GLN A 59 -3.06 2.25 -2.74
N MET A 60 -2.99 2.57 -4.02
CA MET A 60 -3.93 2.10 -5.03
C MET A 60 -3.55 0.70 -5.52
N ASP A 61 -4.29 -0.32 -5.07
CA ASP A 61 -4.10 -1.70 -5.55
C ASP A 61 -4.48 -1.83 -7.04
N ALA A 62 -3.49 -2.20 -7.86
CA ALA A 62 -3.62 -2.48 -9.29
C ALA A 62 -4.71 -3.52 -9.63
N SER A 63 -4.99 -4.44 -8.72
CA SER A 63 -6.04 -5.46 -8.89
C SER A 63 -7.41 -4.81 -9.06
N TYR A 64 -7.71 -3.72 -8.33
CA TYR A 64 -8.97 -2.99 -8.48
C TYR A 64 -9.09 -2.32 -9.85
N TYR A 65 -7.98 -1.83 -10.41
CA TYR A 65 -7.98 -1.32 -11.78
C TYR A 65 -8.32 -2.43 -12.76
N TYR A 66 -7.68 -3.61 -12.69
CA TYR A 66 -7.90 -4.67 -13.66
C TYR A 66 -9.32 -5.27 -13.60
N LEU A 67 -10.00 -5.21 -12.45
CA LEU A 67 -11.41 -5.61 -12.34
C LEU A 67 -12.38 -4.73 -13.13
N LYS A 68 -12.04 -3.45 -13.36
CA LYS A 68 -12.92 -2.46 -14.00
C LYS A 68 -12.31 -1.76 -15.21
N LEU A 69 -11.04 -2.03 -15.49
CA LEU A 69 -10.17 -1.34 -16.46
C LEU A 69 -10.18 0.19 -16.33
N ARG A 70 -10.45 0.70 -15.12
CA ARG A 70 -10.44 2.12 -14.79
C ARG A 70 -10.24 2.30 -13.28
N TRP A 71 -9.62 3.41 -12.91
CA TRP A 71 -9.57 3.81 -11.51
C TRP A 71 -10.92 4.35 -11.06
N SER A 72 -11.33 3.95 -9.85
CA SER A 72 -12.53 4.46 -9.17
C SER A 72 -12.13 4.85 -7.76
N ILE A 73 -11.55 6.04 -7.61
CA ILE A 73 -11.04 6.54 -6.33
C ILE A 73 -12.03 7.54 -5.77
N PRO A 74 -12.69 7.22 -4.64
CA PRO A 74 -13.72 8.10 -4.09
C PRO A 74 -13.15 9.38 -3.50
N CYS A 75 -11.90 9.36 -3.00
CA CYS A 75 -11.25 10.51 -2.39
C CYS A 75 -9.72 10.32 -2.31
N GLY A 76 -9.00 11.45 -2.21
CA GLY A 76 -7.54 11.48 -2.08
C GLY A 76 -6.80 11.64 -3.41
N PRO A 77 -5.47 11.83 -3.36
CA PRO A 77 -4.65 12.01 -4.56
C PRO A 77 -4.41 10.67 -5.27
N ASN A 78 -4.41 10.63 -6.60
CA ASN A 78 -4.01 9.44 -7.36
C ASN A 78 -2.47 9.34 -7.41
N SER A 79 -1.83 8.99 -6.29
CA SER A 79 -0.40 9.21 -6.11
C SER A 79 0.46 7.95 -6.21
N VAL A 80 0.00 6.82 -5.66
CA VAL A 80 0.83 5.61 -5.55
C VAL A 80 0.03 4.38 -5.96
N ILE A 81 0.56 3.65 -6.94
CA ILE A 81 0.02 2.36 -7.38
C ILE A 81 0.84 1.24 -6.75
N THR A 82 0.16 0.28 -6.12
CA THR A 82 0.76 -0.94 -5.59
C THR A 82 0.34 -2.14 -6.42
N PHE A 83 1.23 -3.13 -6.53
CA PHE A 83 0.99 -4.36 -7.27
C PHE A 83 1.00 -5.55 -6.30
N PRO A 84 0.02 -5.71 -5.40
CA PRO A 84 0.02 -6.75 -4.36
C PRO A 84 -0.38 -8.14 -4.90
N GLY A 85 -0.88 -8.22 -6.13
CA GLY A 85 -1.29 -9.48 -6.77
C GLY A 85 -0.18 -10.54 -6.85
N ALA A 86 -0.57 -11.72 -7.32
CA ALA A 86 0.28 -12.89 -7.46
C ALA A 86 1.65 -12.53 -8.07
N PRO A 87 2.76 -13.17 -7.67
CA PRO A 87 4.09 -12.84 -8.13
C PRO A 87 4.20 -12.73 -9.65
N TRP A 88 3.49 -13.56 -10.43
CA TRP A 88 3.50 -13.45 -11.89
C TRP A 88 2.92 -12.13 -12.42
N LEU A 89 1.99 -11.46 -11.72
CA LEU A 89 1.38 -10.18 -12.12
C LEU A 89 2.27 -8.96 -11.84
N LYS A 90 3.49 -9.15 -11.33
CA LYS A 90 4.36 -8.03 -11.02
C LYS A 90 4.81 -7.34 -12.32
N PRO A 91 4.90 -6.00 -12.33
CA PRO A 91 5.06 -5.24 -13.57
C PRO A 91 6.46 -5.36 -14.20
N TRP A 92 7.45 -5.88 -13.47
CA TRP A 92 8.81 -6.10 -13.97
C TRP A 92 8.96 -7.39 -14.80
N TYR A 93 7.95 -8.26 -14.84
CA TYR A 93 7.99 -9.40 -15.75
C TYR A 93 7.84 -8.92 -17.19
N TRP A 94 8.64 -9.50 -18.09
CA TRP A 94 8.72 -9.09 -19.49
C TRP A 94 7.37 -9.09 -20.21
N TRP A 95 6.45 -9.98 -19.83
CA TRP A 95 5.13 -10.10 -20.45
C TRP A 95 4.10 -9.15 -19.84
N ALA A 96 4.36 -8.58 -18.67
CA ALA A 96 3.39 -7.72 -17.98
C ALA A 96 3.16 -6.42 -18.74
N TRP A 97 4.20 -5.80 -19.31
CA TRP A 97 4.06 -4.53 -20.03
C TRP A 97 3.32 -4.61 -21.38
N PRO A 98 3.45 -5.67 -22.23
CA PRO A 98 2.65 -5.76 -23.44
C PRO A 98 1.20 -6.23 -23.19
N VAL A 99 0.91 -6.88 -22.06
CA VAL A 99 -0.40 -7.50 -21.79
C VAL A 99 -1.25 -6.68 -20.82
N LEU A 100 -0.64 -6.01 -19.85
CA LEU A 100 -1.35 -5.32 -18.77
C LEU A 100 -1.15 -3.79 -18.85
N PRO A 101 -2.23 -2.98 -18.94
CA PRO A 101 -2.11 -1.52 -19.08
C PRO A 101 -1.27 -0.81 -18.01
N LEU A 102 -1.35 -1.21 -16.73
CA LEU A 102 -0.51 -0.61 -15.69
C LEU A 102 0.93 -1.13 -15.73
N GLY A 103 1.15 -2.32 -16.33
CA GLY A 103 2.49 -2.83 -16.62
C GLY A 103 3.23 -1.95 -17.62
N LEU A 104 2.54 -1.47 -18.67
CA LEU A 104 3.09 -0.51 -19.63
C LEU A 104 3.50 0.80 -18.94
N GLN A 105 2.60 1.41 -18.17
CA GLN A 105 2.89 2.65 -17.43
C GLN A 105 4.07 2.48 -16.45
N TRP A 106 4.13 1.34 -15.75
CA TRP A 106 5.25 1.04 -14.87
C TRP A 106 6.56 0.92 -15.64
N HIS A 107 6.55 0.26 -16.80
CA HIS A 107 7.73 0.12 -17.65
C HIS A 107 8.22 1.47 -18.18
N GLU A 108 7.31 2.31 -18.69
CA GLU A 108 7.62 3.69 -19.11
C GLU A 108 8.23 4.49 -17.97
N LYS A 109 7.66 4.38 -16.76
CA LYS A 109 8.19 5.09 -15.59
C LYS A 109 9.57 4.58 -15.19
N ARG A 110 9.78 3.26 -15.25
CA ARG A 110 11.08 2.62 -14.98
C ARG A 110 12.14 3.13 -15.95
N LEU A 111 11.85 3.17 -17.25
CA LEU A 111 12.76 3.69 -18.27
C LEU A 111 13.17 5.14 -17.97
N GLN A 112 12.23 5.96 -17.50
CA GLN A 112 12.50 7.36 -17.15
C GLN A 112 13.32 7.53 -15.87
N THR A 113 13.19 6.64 -14.88
CA THR A 113 13.82 6.82 -13.56
C THR A 113 15.14 6.10 -13.40
N ILE A 114 15.28 4.89 -13.96
CA ILE A 114 16.45 4.03 -13.71
C ILE A 114 17.11 3.44 -14.96
N GLY A 115 16.57 3.65 -16.16
CA GLY A 115 17.05 2.98 -17.38
C GLY A 115 16.47 1.59 -17.52
#